data_AF-A0A961TGW3-F1
#
_entry.id   AF-A0A961TGW3-F1
#
_cell.length_a   1.000
_cell.length_b   1.000
_cell.length_c   1.000
_cell.angle_alpha   90.00
_cell.angle_beta   90.00
_cell.angle_gamma   90.00
#
_symmetry.space_group_name_H-M   'P 1'
#
loop_
_entity.id
_entity.type
_entity.pdbx_description
1 polymer ?
#
loop_
_entity_poly.entity_id
_entity_poly.type
_entity_poly.pdbx_seq_one_letter_code
_entity_poly.pdbx_strand_id
1 'polypeptide(L)' 'SGIGDFRYILKWNEYNSPLKRTVTIEEVGDSALYLVSHLSRGVTGEVLHVDSGYHVVGMKAVDAPDISVIKDE' A
#
# COMPACT_ATOMS: atom_id res chain seq x y z
N SER A 1 4.12 -16.67 5.40
CA SER A 1 4.08 -15.77 4.22
C SER A 1 5.21 -16.11 3.29
N GLY A 2 5.02 -16.01 1.97
CA GLY A 2 6.08 -16.23 0.98
C GLY A 2 7.13 -15.10 0.90
N ILE A 3 6.95 -14.05 1.71
CA ILE A 3 7.87 -12.92 1.85
C ILE A 3 8.25 -12.86 3.33
N GLY A 4 9.56 -12.85 3.62
CA GLY A 4 10.08 -12.62 4.98
C GLY A 4 9.64 -11.25 5.49
N ASP A 5 9.42 -11.13 6.81
CA ASP A 5 8.99 -9.88 7.45
C ASP A 5 7.69 -9.25 6.92
N PHE A 6 6.82 -10.05 6.28
CA PHE A 6 5.57 -9.54 5.71
C PHE A 6 4.70 -8.76 6.72
N ARG A 7 4.66 -9.21 7.97
CA ARG A 7 3.93 -8.52 9.04
C ARG A 7 4.51 -7.13 9.34
N TYR A 8 5.84 -6.99 9.31
CA TYR A 8 6.51 -5.70 9.46
C TYR A 8 6.11 -4.75 8.33
N ILE A 9 6.12 -5.22 7.08
CA ILE A 9 5.79 -4.40 5.90
C ILE A 9 4.34 -3.91 5.97
N LEU A 10 3.39 -4.79 6.32
CA LEU A 10 1.99 -4.38 6.49
C LEU A 10 1.86 -3.34 7.59
N LYS A 11 2.51 -3.55 8.74
CA LYS A 11 2.42 -2.65 9.88
C LYS A 11 3.05 -1.29 9.59
N TRP A 12 4.17 -1.29 8.87
CA TRP A 12 4.82 -0.09 8.37
C TRP A 12 3.88 0.72 7.47
N ASN A 13 3.21 0.05 6.52
CA ASN A 13 2.27 0.69 5.60
C ASN A 13 1.06 1.28 6.37
N GLU A 14 0.48 0.55 7.33
CA GLU A 14 -0.57 1.07 8.22
C GLU A 14 -0.17 2.36 8.95
N TYR A 15 1.07 2.47 9.42
CA TYR A 15 1.51 3.65 10.16
C TYR A 15 1.91 4.83 9.27
N ASN A 16 2.50 4.57 8.11
CA ASN A 16 3.16 5.61 7.33
C ASN A 16 2.32 6.11 6.16
N SER A 17 1.42 5.29 5.61
CA SER A 17 0.58 5.71 4.49
C SER A 17 -0.40 6.83 4.88
N PRO A 18 -0.72 7.75 3.96
CA PRO A 18 -1.71 8.79 4.19
C PRO A 18 -3.06 8.29 4.72
N LEU A 19 -3.59 7.17 4.20
CA LEU A 19 -4.86 6.61 4.67
C LEU A 19 -4.76 5.78 5.97
N LYS A 20 -3.55 5.63 6.54
CA LYS A 20 -3.30 4.92 7.81
C LYS A 20 -3.84 3.48 7.87
N ARG A 21 -3.82 2.79 6.73
CA ARG A 21 -4.23 1.40 6.57
C ARG A 21 -3.58 0.78 5.34
N THR A 22 -3.50 -0.53 5.32
CA THR A 22 -3.18 -1.27 4.09
C THR A 22 -4.37 -1.27 3.13
N VAL A 23 -4.07 -1.47 1.85
CA VAL A 23 -5.05 -1.67 0.80
C VAL A 23 -5.68 -3.07 0.93
N THR A 24 -6.97 -3.19 0.60
CA THR A 24 -7.65 -4.50 0.50
C THR A 24 -7.68 -5.02 -0.94
N ILE A 25 -7.99 -6.31 -1.11
CA ILE A 25 -8.09 -6.91 -2.46
C ILE A 25 -9.29 -6.36 -3.23
N GLU A 26 -10.35 -5.95 -2.54
CA GLU A 26 -11.55 -5.34 -3.13
C GLU A 26 -11.21 -3.99 -3.74
N GLU A 27 -10.41 -3.16 -3.05
CA GLU A 27 -10.00 -1.84 -3.56
C GLU A 27 -9.08 -1.94 -4.79
N VAL A 28 -8.21 -2.97 -4.80
CA VAL A 28 -7.43 -3.31 -6.00
C VAL A 28 -8.36 -3.78 -7.12
N GLY A 29 -9.35 -4.60 -6.80
CA GLY A 29 -10.37 -5.08 -7.74
C GLY A 29 -11.18 -3.95 -8.38
N ASP A 30 -11.64 -2.99 -7.58
CA ASP A 30 -12.40 -1.82 -8.04
C ASP A 30 -11.54 -0.92 -8.94
N SER A 31 -10.27 -0.71 -8.57
CA SER A 31 -9.33 0.06 -9.38
C SER A 31 -8.98 -0.66 -10.69
N ALA A 32 -8.86 -1.98 -10.65
CA ALA A 32 -8.67 -2.80 -11.85
C ALA A 32 -9.92 -2.74 -12.75
N LEU A 33 -11.13 -2.78 -12.18
CA LEU A 33 -12.38 -2.63 -12.91
C LEU A 33 -12.43 -1.29 -13.67
N TYR A 34 -12.02 -0.19 -13.02
CA TYR A 34 -11.85 1.08 -13.71
C TYR A 34 -10.95 0.93 -14.95
N LEU A 35 -9.76 0.35 -14.79
CA LEU A 35 -8.77 0.20 -15.86
C LEU A 35 -9.23 -0.70 -17.02
N VAL A 36 -9.97 -1.79 -16.75
CA VAL A 36 -10.41 -2.75 -17.80
C VAL A 36 -11.77 -2.42 -18.40
N SER A 37 -12.49 -1.44 -17.86
CA SER A 37 -13.81 -1.03 -18.34
C SER A 37 -13.74 0.16 -19.32
N HIS A 38 -14.89 0.57 -19.85
CA HIS A 38 -14.96 1.78 -20.67
C HIS A 38 -14.74 3.09 -19.91
N LEU A 39 -14.70 3.05 -18.57
CA LEU A 39 -14.45 4.24 -17.74
C LEU A 39 -13.04 4.81 -17.97
N SER A 40 -12.08 3.96 -18.31
CA SER A 40 -10.68 4.33 -18.55
C SER A 40 -10.33 4.49 -20.05
N ARG A 41 -11.31 4.62 -20.96
CA ARG A 41 -11.06 4.58 -22.43
C ARG A 41 -10.07 5.60 -22.99
N GLY A 42 -9.74 6.64 -22.21
CA GLY A 42 -8.74 7.67 -22.57
C GLY A 42 -7.42 7.54 -21.80
N VAL A 43 -7.21 6.47 -21.05
CA VAL A 43 -6.05 6.29 -20.16
C VAL A 43 -5.21 5.12 -20.66
N THR A 44 -3.92 5.39 -20.90
CA THR A 44 -2.95 4.40 -21.40
C THR A 44 -1.54 4.76 -20.94
N GLY A 45 -0.66 3.77 -20.78
CA GLY A 45 0.72 3.99 -20.36
C GLY A 45 0.92 4.40 -18.89
N GLU A 46 -0.13 4.34 -18.08
CA GLU A 46 -0.13 4.84 -16.70
C GLU A 46 0.21 3.75 -15.67
N VAL A 47 0.84 4.18 -14.57
CA VAL A 47 1.02 3.40 -13.35
C VAL A 47 0.07 3.93 -12.28
N LEU A 48 -1.08 3.27 -12.12
CA LEU A 48 -2.06 3.63 -11.10
C LEU A 48 -1.63 3.07 -9.74
N HIS A 49 -1.26 3.96 -8.81
CA HIS A 49 -0.94 3.57 -7.45
C HIS A 49 -2.22 3.31 -6.64
N VAL A 50 -2.38 2.06 -6.19
CA VAL A 50 -3.48 1.62 -5.33
C VAL A 50 -2.88 1.08 -4.03
N ASP A 51 -2.43 2.01 -3.18
CA ASP A 51 -1.50 1.70 -2.08
C ASP A 51 -1.74 2.54 -0.83
N SER A 52 -2.95 3.08 -0.65
CA SER A 52 -3.27 4.02 0.43
C SER A 52 -2.43 5.30 0.45
N GLY A 53 -1.78 5.63 -0.69
CA GLY A 53 -0.90 6.79 -0.84
C GLY A 53 0.52 6.55 -0.34
N TYR A 54 0.94 5.30 -0.12
CA TYR A 54 2.28 5.03 0.41
C TYR A 54 3.40 5.56 -0.50
N HIS A 55 3.25 5.48 -1.82
CA HIS A 55 4.28 5.86 -2.79
C HIS A 55 4.74 7.33 -2.71
N VAL A 56 3.93 8.24 -2.14
CA VAL A 56 4.33 9.64 -1.95
C VAL A 56 5.17 9.87 -0.68
N VAL A 57 5.28 8.86 0.18
CA VAL A 57 5.95 8.98 1.47
C VAL A 57 7.47 8.86 1.28
N GLY A 58 8.18 9.98 1.48
CA GLY A 58 9.66 10.01 1.40
C GLY A 58 10.38 9.73 2.72
N MET A 59 9.68 9.75 3.85
CA MET A 59 10.25 9.51 5.19
C MET A 59 9.17 8.98 6.14
N LYS A 60 9.58 8.25 7.19
CA LYS A 60 8.68 7.80 8.27
C LYS A 60 7.86 8.97 8.80
N ALA A 61 6.56 8.76 9.04
CA ALA A 61 5.74 9.76 9.71
C ALA A 61 6.34 10.07 11.10
N VAL A 62 6.41 11.35 11.47
CA VAL A 62 7.09 11.82 12.68
C VAL A 62 6.54 11.12 13.93
N ASP A 63 5.22 10.94 13.98
CA ASP A 63 4.52 10.35 15.13
C ASP A 63 4.30 8.83 15.00
N ALA A 64 4.79 8.20 13.93
CA ALA A 64 4.71 6.75 13.80
C ALA A 64 5.66 6.07 14.81
N PRO A 65 5.22 5.02 15.51
CA PRO A 65 6.08 4.31 16.44
C PRO A 65 7.22 3.62 15.68
N ASP A 66 8.38 3.48 16.32
CA ASP A 66 9.44 2.63 15.81
C ASP A 66 9.03 1.16 15.99
N ILE A 67 9.13 0.38 14.92
CA ILE A 67 8.76 -1.03 14.93
C ILE A 67 10.04 -1.84 15.22
N SER A 68 10.08 -2.53 16.36
CA SER A 68 11.11 -3.53 16.63
C SER A 68 10.71 -4.88 16.03
N VAL A 69 11.65 -5.54 15.35
CA VAL A 69 11.49 -6.92 14.92
C VAL A 69 12.05 -7.79 16.04
N ILE A 70 11.20 -8.53 16.75
CA ILE A 70 11.68 -9.57 17.65
C ILE A 70 12.21 -10.68 16.74
N LYS A 71 13.53 -10.87 16.71
CA LYS A 71 14.10 -12.11 16.18
C LYS A 71 13.85 -13.16 17.24
N ASP A 72 12.99 -14.11 16.93
CA ASP A 72 12.94 -15.36 17.68
C ASP A 72 14.33 -16.01 17.55
N GLU A 73 15.04 -16.18 18.67
CA GLU A 73 16.31 -16.93 18.74
C GLU A 73 16.09 -18.43 18.46
#